data_AF-A0A2D4NAC1-F1
#
_entry.id   AF-A0A2D4NAC1-F1
#
_cell.length_a   1.000
_cell.length_b   1.000
_cell.length_c   1.000
_cell.angle_alpha   90.00
_cell.angle_beta   90.00
_cell.angle_gamma   90.00
#
_symmetry.space_group_name_H-M   'P 1'
#
loop_
_entity.id
_entity.type
_entity.pdbx_description
1 polymer ?
#
loop_
_entity_poly.entity_id
_entity_poly.type
_entity_poly.pdbx_seq_one_letter_code
_entity_poly.pdbx_strand_id
1 'polypeptide(L)'
;TRMRWTVFSSSSNHLDLDACVWLEEELKTFKRILVLISHSQDFLNGVCSNIIHLHNRKLKYYTGNYDQYVKTRVELEENQMKRFHWEQDQIAHMKNYIARFGHGSAKLARQAQSKEKTLQKMMASGLT
;
A
#
# COMPACT_ATOMS: atom_id res chain seq x y z
N THR A 1 -25.50 15.88 13.11
CA THR A 1 -24.33 14.99 12.96
C THR A 1 -23.07 15.85 12.98
N ARG A 2 -22.48 16.09 14.15
CA ARG A 2 -21.26 16.91 14.29
C ARG A 2 -20.16 15.99 14.82
N MET A 3 -19.20 15.64 13.97
CA MET A 3 -17.95 15.00 14.38
C MET A 3 -16.88 16.09 14.47
N ARG A 4 -16.29 16.24 15.64
CA ARG A 4 -15.07 17.02 15.82
C ARG A 4 -14.34 16.50 17.05
N TRP A 5 -13.20 15.85 16.83
CA TRP A 5 -12.20 15.64 17.86
C TRP A 5 -10.82 15.80 17.23
N THR A 6 -10.04 16.74 17.77
CA THR A 6 -8.63 16.95 17.47
C THR A 6 -7.89 16.54 18.74
N VAL A 7 -7.19 15.40 18.73
CA VAL A 7 -6.32 15.02 19.84
C VAL A 7 -4.97 15.69 19.61
N PHE A 8 -4.68 16.71 20.42
CA PHE A 8 -3.45 17.49 20.37
C PHE A 8 -2.40 16.81 21.26
N SER A 9 -1.46 16.09 20.68
CA SER A 9 -0.32 15.54 21.43
C SER A 9 0.80 16.57 21.49
N SER A 10 0.76 17.47 22.47
CA SER A 10 1.96 18.23 22.85
C SER A 10 2.78 17.40 23.83
N SER A 11 4.03 17.16 23.48
CA SER A 11 5.06 16.55 24.32
C SER A 11 5.11 17.18 25.72
N SER A 12 5.05 16.33 26.75
CA SER A 12 5.12 16.56 28.20
C SER A 12 3.79 16.36 28.92
N ASN A 13 3.50 15.14 29.41
CA ASN A 13 2.70 14.92 30.63
C ASN A 13 2.62 13.42 30.98
N HIS A 14 3.32 13.01 32.05
CA HIS A 14 3.08 11.75 32.78
C HIS A 14 1.72 11.79 33.53
N LEU A 15 1.03 12.93 33.55
CA LEU A 15 -0.13 13.21 34.39
C LEU A 15 -1.49 12.74 33.85
N ASP A 16 -1.56 12.08 32.69
CA ASP A 16 -2.85 11.84 32.02
C ASP A 16 -3.02 10.43 31.44
N LEU A 17 -2.21 9.46 31.90
CA LEU A 17 -2.30 8.08 31.41
C LEU A 17 -3.65 7.45 31.80
N ASP A 18 -4.09 7.64 33.05
CA ASP A 18 -5.38 7.11 33.52
C ASP A 18 -6.57 7.73 32.78
N ALA A 19 -6.49 9.03 32.46
CA ALA A 19 -7.52 9.70 31.66
C ALA A 19 -7.51 9.24 30.20
N CYS A 20 -6.34 8.99 29.62
CA CYS A 20 -6.22 8.38 28.29
C CYS A 20 -6.85 6.99 28.27
N VAL A 21 -6.55 6.13 29.27
CA VAL A 21 -7.13 4.79 29.37
C VAL A 21 -8.64 4.84 29.54
N TRP A 22 -9.14 5.74 30.41
CA TRP A 22 -10.58 5.95 30.55
C TRP A 22 -11.23 6.40 29.24
N LEU A 23 -10.60 7.33 28.51
CA LEU A 23 -11.08 7.82 27.24
C LEU A 23 -11.07 6.72 26.16
N GLU A 24 -10.05 5.86 26.13
CA GLU A 24 -10.01 4.70 25.23
C GLU A 24 -11.19 3.76 25.46
N GLU A 25 -11.48 3.42 26.72
CA GLU A 25 -12.61 2.54 27.07
C GLU A 25 -13.97 3.17 26.74
N GLU A 26 -14.14 4.46 27.00
CA GLU A 26 -15.37 5.18 26.66
C GLU A 26 -15.56 5.25 25.13
N LEU A 27 -14.49 5.52 24.37
CA LEU A 27 -14.56 5.58 22.91
C LEU A 27 -14.78 4.20 22.27
N LYS A 28 -14.25 3.12 22.85
CA LYS A 28 -14.53 1.74 22.40
C LYS A 28 -16.02 1.39 22.48
N THR A 29 -16.73 1.89 23.49
CA THR A 29 -18.16 1.61 23.68
C THR A 29 -19.09 2.58 22.92
N PHE A 30 -18.51 3.53 22.19
CA PHE A 30 -19.26 4.57 21.49
C PHE A 30 -20.13 3.99 20.36
N LYS A 31 -21.46 4.08 20.52
CA LYS A 31 -22.46 3.43 19.62
C LYS A 31 -22.67 4.11 18.26
N ARG A 32 -21.91 5.16 17.93
CA ARG A 32 -22.04 5.94 16.69
C ARG A 32 -20.72 5.94 15.92
N ILE A 33 -20.77 6.40 14.67
CA ILE A 33 -19.56 6.57 13.86
C ILE A 33 -18.64 7.59 14.53
N LEU A 34 -17.42 7.16 14.83
CA LEU A 34 -16.35 7.99 15.34
C LEU A 34 -15.28 8.14 14.25
N VAL A 35 -14.89 9.38 13.95
CA VAL A 35 -13.71 9.67 13.13
C VAL A 35 -12.68 10.29 14.05
N LEU A 36 -11.55 9.60 14.17
CA LEU A 36 -10.46 9.97 15.04
C LEU A 36 -9.20 10.24 14.22
N ILE A 37 -8.46 11.27 14.60
CA ILE A 37 -7.14 11.59 14.08
C ILE A 37 -6.21 11.72 15.29
N SER A 38 -5.18 10.87 15.34
CA SER A 38 -4.19 10.86 16.42
C SER A 38 -2.81 10.58 15.84
N HIS A 39 -1.77 11.07 16.53
CA HIS A 39 -0.38 10.75 16.26
C HIS A 39 0.12 9.54 17.07
N SER A 40 -0.61 9.11 18.09
CA SER A 40 -0.26 7.95 18.92
C SER A 40 -0.76 6.65 18.28
N GLN A 41 0.16 5.72 18.06
CA GLN A 41 -0.15 4.41 17.46
C GLN A 41 -0.97 3.54 18.41
N ASP A 42 -0.61 3.49 19.69
CA ASP A 42 -1.29 2.67 20.71
C ASP A 42 -2.76 3.07 20.87
N PHE A 43 -3.03 4.38 20.89
CA PHE A 43 -4.40 4.91 20.99
C PHE A 43 -5.26 4.54 19.76
N LEU A 44 -4.69 4.66 18.55
CA LEU A 44 -5.38 4.21 17.33
C LEU A 44 -5.61 2.71 17.34
N ASN A 45 -4.65 1.93 17.85
CA ASN A 45 -4.75 0.49 17.92
C ASN A 45 -5.83 0.02 18.92
N GLY A 46 -6.00 0.75 20.02
CA GLY A 46 -7.01 0.47 21.05
C GLY A 46 -8.43 0.84 20.63
N VAL A 47 -8.61 1.97 19.94
CA VAL A 47 -9.95 2.52 19.66
C VAL A 47 -10.44 2.26 18.23
N CYS A 48 -9.55 2.27 17.24
CA CYS A 48 -9.96 2.18 15.84
C CYS A 48 -10.09 0.73 15.37
N SER A 49 -11.26 0.38 14.84
CA SER A 49 -11.53 -0.90 14.16
C SER A 49 -11.19 -0.88 12.66
N ASN A 50 -11.02 0.31 12.10
CA ASN A 50 -10.80 0.53 10.68
C ASN A 50 -9.88 1.73 10.47
N ILE A 51 -8.97 1.62 9.50
CA ILE A 51 -8.00 2.67 9.16
C ILE A 51 -8.26 3.15 7.75
N ILE A 52 -8.34 4.47 7.60
CA ILE A 52 -8.42 5.12 6.29
C ILE A 52 -7.07 5.78 6.04
N HIS A 53 -6.37 5.30 5.02
CA HIS A 53 -5.08 5.83 4.61
C HIS A 53 -5.24 6.71 3.36
N LEU A 54 -4.88 7.98 3.49
CA LEU A 54 -4.83 8.93 2.38
C LEU A 54 -3.42 8.94 1.79
N HIS A 55 -3.29 8.49 0.55
CA HIS A 55 -2.01 8.53 -0.18
C HIS A 55 -2.23 8.84 -1.64
N ASN A 56 -1.40 9.72 -2.22
CA ASN A 56 -1.50 10.17 -3.62
C ASN A 56 -2.91 10.62 -4.03
N ARG A 57 -3.57 11.38 -3.16
CA ARG A 57 -4.97 11.85 -3.35
C ARG A 57 -6.01 10.73 -3.48
N LYS A 58 -5.66 9.50 -3.06
CA LYS A 58 -6.57 8.35 -3.00
C LYS A 58 -6.73 7.89 -1.56
N LEU A 59 -7.98 7.63 -1.18
CA LEU A 59 -8.30 7.02 0.10
C LEU A 59 -8.32 5.51 -0.07
N LYS A 60 -7.57 4.80 0.77
CA LYS A 60 -7.61 3.34 0.87
C LYS A 60 -8.14 2.95 2.24
N TYR A 61 -9.04 1.98 2.25
CA TYR A 61 -9.67 1.47 3.45
C TYR A 61 -8.99 0.17 3.88
N TYR A 62 -8.69 0.07 5.17
CA TYR A 62 -8.13 -1.11 5.80
C TYR A 62 -9.02 -1.53 6.96
N THR A 63 -9.37 -2.81 7.01
CA THR A 63 -10.08 -3.41 8.13
C THR A 63 -9.09 -3.87 9.18
N GLY A 64 -9.40 -3.61 10.45
CA GLY A 64 -8.53 -3.96 11.54
C GLY A 64 -7.94 -2.75 12.26
N ASN A 65 -7.13 -3.05 13.26
CA ASN A 65 -6.45 -2.06 14.07
C ASN A 65 -5.23 -1.47 13.33
N TYR A 66 -4.52 -0.55 13.98
CA TYR A 66 -3.38 0.14 13.38
C TYR A 66 -2.25 -0.83 12.99
N ASP A 67 -1.96 -1.83 13.85
CA ASP A 67 -0.89 -2.80 13.58
C ASP A 67 -1.17 -3.66 12.35
N GLN A 68 -2.43 -4.10 12.19
CA GLN A 68 -2.87 -4.84 11.02
C GLN A 68 -2.74 -3.98 9.76
N TYR A 69 -3.13 -2.71 9.84
CA TYR A 69 -2.92 -1.75 8.76
C TYR A 69 -1.44 -1.67 8.36
N VAL A 70 -0.52 -1.49 9.31
CA VAL A 70 0.91 -1.38 9.03
C VAL A 70 1.44 -2.66 8.35
N LYS A 71 1.11 -3.84 8.90
CA LYS A 71 1.52 -5.13 8.31
C LYS A 71 1.02 -5.28 6.87
N THR A 72 -0.28 -5.08 6.65
CA THR A 72 -0.87 -5.19 5.31
C THR A 72 -0.27 -4.17 4.35
N ARG A 73 0.06 -2.95 4.80
CA ARG A 73 0.72 -1.95 3.94
C ARG A 73 2.10 -2.41 3.49
N VAL A 74 2.92 -2.92 4.42
CA VAL A 74 4.26 -3.43 4.11
C VAL A 74 4.18 -4.61 3.15
N GLU A 75 3.30 -5.58 3.40
CA GLU A 75 3.09 -6.73 2.51
C GLU A 75 2.66 -6.31 1.10
N LEU A 76 1.76 -5.33 0.99
CA LEU A 76 1.33 -4.80 -0.30
C LEU A 76 2.47 -4.09 -1.05
N GLU A 77 3.31 -3.34 -0.35
CA GLU A 77 4.46 -2.64 -0.93
C GLU A 77 5.54 -3.64 -1.39
N GLU A 78 5.83 -4.66 -0.58
CA GLU A 78 6.73 -5.75 -0.96
C GLU A 78 6.22 -6.52 -2.17
N ASN A 79 4.93 -6.86 -2.21
CA ASN A 79 4.34 -7.58 -3.33
C ASN A 79 4.36 -6.74 -4.61
N GLN A 80 4.15 -5.43 -4.51
CA GLN A 80 4.29 -4.51 -5.65
C GLN A 80 5.73 -4.46 -6.14
N MET A 81 6.70 -4.34 -5.24
CA MET A 81 8.13 -4.30 -5.59
C MET A 81 8.60 -5.61 -6.24
N LYS A 82 8.21 -6.77 -5.67
CA LYS A 82 8.51 -8.10 -6.23
C LYS A 82 7.92 -8.25 -7.62
N ARG A 83 6.66 -7.86 -7.81
CA ARG A 83 6.00 -7.91 -9.12
C ARG A 83 6.70 -6.99 -10.13
N PHE A 84 7.06 -5.78 -9.71
CA PHE A 84 7.79 -4.85 -10.55
C PHE A 84 9.15 -5.40 -10.99
N HIS A 85 9.95 -5.94 -10.06
CA HIS A 85 11.23 -6.58 -10.40
C HIS A 85 11.06 -7.76 -11.34
N TRP A 86 10.06 -8.62 -11.09
CA TRP A 86 9.77 -9.74 -11.98
C TRP A 86 9.39 -9.26 -13.39
N GLU A 87 8.55 -8.23 -13.52
CA GLU A 87 8.20 -7.64 -14.81
C GLU A 87 9.43 -7.05 -15.53
N GLN A 88 10.32 -6.36 -14.80
CA GLN A 88 11.58 -5.83 -15.35
C GLN A 88 12.52 -6.93 -15.84
N ASP A 89 12.68 -8.01 -15.07
CA ASP A 89 13.52 -9.16 -15.45
C ASP A 89 12.98 -9.86 -16.70
N GLN A 90 11.65 -10.04 -16.80
CA GLN A 90 11.02 -10.58 -18.01
C GLN A 90 11.28 -9.70 -19.23
N ILE A 91 11.15 -8.38 -19.07
CA ILE A 91 11.45 -7.41 -20.13
C ILE A 91 12.92 -7.50 -20.55
N ALA A 92 13.84 -7.54 -19.59
CA ALA A 92 15.28 -7.66 -19.87
C ALA A 92 15.61 -8.95 -20.62
N HIS A 93 15.04 -10.08 -20.19
CA HIS A 93 15.23 -11.37 -20.85
C HIS A 93 14.65 -11.37 -22.28
N MET A 94 13.46 -10.81 -22.49
CA MET A 94 12.86 -10.68 -23.83
C MET A 94 13.72 -9.80 -24.74
N LYS A 95 14.21 -8.65 -24.24
CA LYS A 95 15.11 -7.77 -24.99
C LYS A 95 16.41 -8.47 -25.37
N ASN A 96 17.02 -9.21 -24.45
CA ASN A 96 18.24 -9.97 -24.72
C ASN A 96 18.00 -11.05 -25.78
N TYR A 97 16.87 -11.76 -25.69
CA TYR A 97 16.48 -12.76 -26.67
C TYR A 97 16.29 -12.16 -28.08
N ILE A 98 15.61 -11.01 -28.19
CA ILE A 98 15.43 -10.30 -29.47
C ILE A 98 16.79 -9.89 -30.04
N ALA A 99 17.68 -9.33 -29.22
CA ALA A 99 19.00 -8.89 -29.65
C ALA A 99 19.87 -10.06 -30.16
N ARG A 100 19.82 -11.22 -29.49
CA ARG A 100 20.62 -12.40 -29.86
C ARG A 100 20.10 -13.16 -31.07
N PHE A 101 18.77 -13.26 -31.20
CA PHE A 101 18.14 -14.15 -32.18
C PHE A 101 17.40 -13.43 -33.32
N GLY A 102 17.34 -12.10 -33.29
CA GLY A 102 16.65 -11.27 -34.30
C GLY A 102 17.25 -11.39 -35.71
N HIS A 103 18.55 -11.63 -35.82
CA HIS A 103 19.25 -11.84 -37.10
C HIS A 103 19.69 -13.30 -37.32
N GLY A 104 19.17 -14.23 -36.51
CA GLY A 104 19.47 -15.66 -36.62
C GLY A 104 18.75 -16.33 -37.79
N SER A 105 18.65 -17.67 -37.74
CA SER A 105 17.90 -18.42 -38.76
C SER A 105 16.46 -17.92 -38.92
N ALA A 106 15.86 -18.11 -40.09
CA ALA A 106 14.50 -17.60 -40.39
C ALA A 106 13.44 -18.03 -39.34
N LYS A 107 13.61 -19.20 -38.71
CA LYS A 107 12.75 -19.68 -37.61
C LYS A 107 12.95 -18.86 -36.32
N LEU A 108 14.20 -18.57 -35.96
CA LEU A 108 14.55 -17.79 -34.77
C LEU A 108 14.20 -16.31 -34.92
N ALA A 109 14.40 -15.73 -36.12
CA ALA A 109 14.02 -14.36 -36.42
C ALA A 109 12.50 -14.13 -36.32
N ARG A 110 11.67 -15.06 -36.83
CA ARG A 110 10.21 -15.02 -36.66
C ARG A 110 9.80 -15.11 -35.19
N GLN A 111 10.49 -15.92 -34.38
CA GLN A 111 10.22 -16.05 -32.95
C GLN A 111 10.58 -14.77 -32.18
N ALA A 112 11.68 -14.11 -32.54
CA ALA A 112 12.09 -12.82 -31.98
C ALA A 112 11.06 -11.71 -32.30
N GLN A 113 10.61 -11.61 -33.55
CA GLN A 113 9.58 -10.64 -33.98
C GLN A 113 8.25 -10.80 -33.22
N SER A 114 7.83 -12.05 -32.96
CA SER A 114 6.62 -12.32 -32.16
C SER A 114 6.77 -11.83 -30.72
N LYS A 115 7.93 -12.07 -30.10
CA LYS A 115 8.25 -11.58 -28.74
C LYS A 115 8.37 -10.06 -28.70
N GLU A 116 8.91 -9.42 -29.73
CA GLU A 116 8.98 -7.97 -29.86
C GLU A 116 7.58 -7.34 -29.88
N LYS A 117 6.65 -7.89 -30.67
CA LYS A 117 5.26 -7.42 -30.71
C LYS A 117 4.57 -7.59 -29.35
N THR A 118 4.90 -8.66 -28.62
CA THR A 118 4.39 -8.89 -27.25
C THR A 118 4.95 -7.86 -26.27
N LEU A 119 6.25 -7.57 -26.34
CA LEU A 119 6.91 -6.55 -25.52
C LEU A 119 6.32 -5.16 -25.78
N GLN A 120 6.11 -4.79 -27.05
CA GLN A 120 5.48 -3.52 -27.42
C GLN A 120 4.07 -3.37 -26.83
N LYS A 121 3.27 -4.45 -26.84
CA LYS A 121 1.96 -4.46 -26.19
C LYS A 121 2.06 -4.28 -24.68
N MET A 122 2.99 -4.97 -24.02
CA MET A 122 3.23 -4.85 -22.58
C MET A 122 3.65 -3.43 -22.18
N MET A 123 4.49 -2.76 -22.99
CA MET A 123 4.89 -1.37 -22.78
C MET A 123 3.73 -0.39 -23.01
N ALA A 124 2.92 -0.63 -24.06
CA ALA A 124 1.78 0.23 -24.39
C ALA A 124 0.60 0.10 -23.41
N SER A 125 0.43 -1.06 -22.75
CA SER A 125 -0.62 -1.27 -21.74
C SER A 125 -0.36 -0.58 -20.40
N GLY A 126 0.72 0.21 -20.30
CA GLY A 126 1.04 0.97 -19.10
C GLY A 126 1.81 0.13 -18.09
N LEU A 127 3.13 0.08 -18.28
CA LEU A 127 4.05 -0.19 -17.19
C LEU A 127 4.19 1.12 -16.40
N THR A 128 3.33 1.33 -15.40
CA THR A 128 3.47 2.38 -14.38
C THR A 128 3.93 1.78 -13.08
#